data_AF-A0A7Z1R214-F1
#
_entry.id   AF-A0A7Z1R214-F1
#
_cell.length_a   1.000
_cell.length_b   1.000
_cell.length_c   1.000
_cell.angle_alpha   90.00
_cell.angle_beta   90.00
_cell.angle_gamma   90.00
#
_symmetry.space_group_name_H-M   'P 1'
#
loop_
_entity.id
_entity.type
_entity.pdbx_description
1 polymer ?
#
loop_
_entity_poly.entity_id
_entity_poly.type
_entity_poly.pdbx_seq_one_letter_code
_entity_poly.pdbx_strand_id
1 'polypeptide(L)'
;MAAAGEAPRGALCRGGGRESRAPRRPCDGPHRGPGGDRGGVARALLCPQLRCGVALAATALRGRRDEDGGRGGAGDRAPGSARSRCRAVAGLHLPAPDAGGRGGRPAGPAGVAHAGRHRRAVVRGRRRPGWRPVAPDRVLELGGRVSEPEYTIRAFSPGDEEAVNRGFNDAFHLDRPLDEWAWKFPPDPDGRLIMIAEREGEVLAHYAGVPVRLQIEGRMWNASQIVDVYSARKARGSFTRRGVWVQTVEAFFDAFGRSGRSPLLFGFPSPRPLRLGVLQLGYDAMEPQPVRYFSRRPPAPSAGLRRRAYRAELARDWEPRLDELWQRVGDQYPVAVVRDARHAARRLAGRPGVRYHRFLLFPRFSFHPVGFAAFRTDGGRVRWVDLVWDHRHPGALELASHLSAGLAAQTGAEVEELWLNGDAEGQARLERRGFQEAAEPGQLTMVARAFDPEVDLKAMAAKIYVTMGDSDLV
;
A
#
# COMPACT_ATOMS: atom_id res chain seq x y z
N MET A 1 -10.08 -43.85 27.23
CA MET A 1 -9.95 -45.11 27.99
C MET A 1 -8.80 -44.94 28.99
N ALA A 2 -9.02 -45.38 30.23
CA ALA A 2 -8.28 -45.21 31.50
C ALA A 2 -6.73 -45.19 31.41
N ALA A 3 -5.95 -44.56 32.31
CA ALA A 3 -6.00 -44.40 33.78
C ALA A 3 -5.23 -43.12 34.20
N ALA A 4 -5.55 -42.30 35.21
CA ALA A 4 -5.73 -42.47 36.67
C ALA A 4 -4.43 -42.79 37.46
N GLY A 5 -4.07 -41.93 38.43
CA GLY A 5 -3.04 -42.15 39.47
C GLY A 5 -2.22 -40.89 39.81
N GLU A 6 -2.77 -39.90 40.52
CA GLU A 6 -2.68 -39.65 41.97
C GLU A 6 -1.34 -39.08 42.51
N ALA A 7 -1.49 -37.94 43.20
CA ALA A 7 -0.45 -37.23 43.95
C ALA A 7 -0.24 -37.83 45.36
N PRO A 8 0.79 -37.38 46.10
CA PRO A 8 0.67 -37.28 47.55
C PRO A 8 0.93 -35.87 48.09
N ARG A 9 0.21 -35.60 49.19
CA ARG A 9 0.22 -34.42 50.05
C ARG A 9 1.27 -34.54 51.17
N GLY A 10 1.72 -33.38 51.65
CA GLY A 10 2.03 -33.10 53.07
C GLY A 10 3.51 -33.23 53.47
N ALA A 11 4.04 -32.50 54.45
CA ALA A 11 3.54 -31.41 55.29
C ALA A 11 4.74 -30.91 56.17
N LEU A 12 4.69 -29.65 56.65
CA LEU A 12 5.28 -29.13 57.92
C LEU A 12 6.84 -29.01 57.97
N CYS A 13 7.51 -28.06 58.62
CA CYS A 13 7.15 -27.01 59.59
C CYS A 13 8.40 -26.11 59.85
N ARG A 14 8.16 -24.83 60.19
CA ARG A 14 8.91 -23.96 61.16
C ARG A 14 10.36 -23.53 60.82
N GLY A 15 10.80 -22.28 61.03
CA GLY A 15 10.19 -21.08 61.62
C GLY A 15 11.21 -19.93 61.82
N GLY A 16 10.77 -18.87 62.52
CA GLY A 16 11.57 -17.72 63.02
C GLY A 16 11.62 -16.56 62.02
N GLY A 17 11.00 -15.39 62.23
CA GLY A 17 11.06 -14.48 63.39
C GLY A 17 12.20 -13.47 63.14
N ARG A 18 12.09 -12.14 63.20
CA ARG A 18 11.14 -11.20 63.82
C ARG A 18 11.39 -9.77 63.28
N GLU A 19 10.31 -8.97 63.29
CA GLU A 19 10.19 -7.55 63.72
C GLU A 19 11.07 -6.47 63.05
N SER A 20 10.50 -5.55 62.25
CA SER A 20 9.66 -4.39 62.58
C SER A 20 10.45 -3.11 62.93
N ARG A 21 10.15 -2.01 62.22
CA ARG A 21 9.95 -0.65 62.77
C ARG A 21 9.58 0.36 61.67
N ALA A 22 8.29 0.70 61.60
CA ALA A 22 7.83 2.09 61.50
C ALA A 22 7.47 2.54 62.95
N PRO A 23 6.92 3.74 63.27
CA PRO A 23 6.38 4.82 62.42
C PRO A 23 6.59 6.27 62.98
N ARG A 24 5.89 7.26 62.38
CA ARG A 24 5.30 8.54 62.89
C ARG A 24 5.64 9.73 61.97
N ARG A 25 4.81 10.74 61.69
CA ARG A 25 3.37 11.06 61.78
C ARG A 25 3.17 12.44 61.04
N PRO A 26 1.93 12.96 60.87
CA PRO A 26 1.51 13.93 59.86
C PRO A 26 1.35 15.38 60.38
N CYS A 27 0.96 16.32 59.51
CA CYS A 27 0.40 17.63 59.87
C CYS A 27 -0.95 17.89 59.19
N ASP A 28 -1.85 18.47 59.98
CA ASP A 28 -3.29 18.73 59.82
C ASP A 28 -3.66 19.95 58.95
N GLY A 29 -4.95 20.04 58.59
CA GLY A 29 -5.65 21.15 57.88
C GLY A 29 -5.89 22.41 58.73
N PRO A 30 -6.93 23.26 58.46
CA PRO A 30 -8.33 22.82 58.61
C PRO A 30 -9.47 23.54 57.80
N HIS A 31 -10.64 22.84 57.73
CA HIS A 31 -12.07 23.26 57.89
C HIS A 31 -12.72 24.35 57.00
N ARG A 32 -14.01 24.29 56.55
CA ARG A 32 -15.30 23.78 57.11
C ARG A 32 -16.37 23.70 55.97
N GLY A 33 -17.31 22.73 56.03
CA GLY A 33 -18.53 22.66 55.18
C GLY A 33 -19.68 23.57 55.68
N PRO A 34 -21.00 23.26 55.49
CA PRO A 34 -21.65 22.13 54.77
C PRO A 34 -22.96 22.48 53.99
N GLY A 35 -23.62 21.46 53.40
CA GLY A 35 -25.05 21.45 53.00
C GLY A 35 -25.30 21.78 51.51
N GLY A 36 -26.19 21.15 50.75
CA GLY A 36 -27.22 20.13 50.99
C GLY A 36 -28.12 20.07 49.75
N ASP A 37 -28.69 18.89 49.50
CA ASP A 37 -29.98 18.62 48.86
C ASP A 37 -30.27 18.85 47.34
N ARG A 38 -30.98 17.85 46.80
CA ARG A 38 -31.95 17.84 45.67
C ARG A 38 -31.50 17.97 44.21
N GLY A 39 -31.72 16.85 43.50
CA GLY A 39 -32.49 16.70 42.26
C GLY A 39 -32.58 17.88 41.29
N GLY A 40 -32.04 17.69 40.08
CA GLY A 40 -32.25 18.59 38.95
C GLY A 40 -31.96 17.90 37.62
N VAL A 41 -33.01 17.71 36.83
CA VAL A 41 -33.01 17.22 35.45
C VAL A 41 -32.11 18.11 34.58
N ALA A 42 -31.04 17.57 34.01
CA ALA A 42 -30.19 18.30 33.06
C ALA A 42 -30.81 18.26 31.66
N ARG A 43 -31.57 19.31 31.36
CA ARG A 43 -32.10 19.69 30.06
C ARG A 43 -30.96 19.97 29.07
N ALA A 44 -31.12 19.48 27.85
CA ALA A 44 -30.30 19.82 26.71
C ALA A 44 -30.26 21.34 26.47
N LEU A 45 -29.06 21.90 26.36
CA LEU A 45 -28.84 23.23 25.82
C LEU A 45 -28.21 23.09 24.42
N LEU A 46 -29.07 23.31 23.43
CA LEU A 46 -28.69 23.74 22.09
C LEU A 46 -27.90 25.04 22.20
N CYS A 47 -26.72 25.10 21.57
CA CYS A 47 -26.09 26.36 21.23
C CYS A 47 -25.88 26.40 19.70
N PRO A 48 -26.63 27.26 18.98
CA PRO A 48 -26.34 27.57 17.58
C PRO A 48 -25.20 28.58 17.55
N GLN A 49 -24.33 28.56 16.53
CA GLN A 49 -23.78 29.75 15.84
C GLN A 49 -22.93 29.31 14.65
N LEU A 50 -23.53 29.46 13.46
CA LEU A 50 -22.86 29.64 12.18
C LEU A 50 -22.76 31.16 11.97
N ARG A 51 -21.53 31.68 11.77
CA ARG A 51 -21.17 32.80 10.87
C ARG A 51 -19.76 33.31 11.18
N CYS A 52 -18.86 33.13 10.22
CA CYS A 52 -17.81 34.08 9.78
C CYS A 52 -16.98 33.31 8.73
N GLY A 53 -16.84 33.76 7.48
CA GLY A 53 -16.67 35.14 7.05
C GLY A 53 -15.19 35.37 6.85
N VAL A 54 -14.74 35.12 5.62
CA VAL A 54 -13.37 35.33 5.13
C VAL A 54 -12.98 36.80 5.36
N ALA A 55 -11.81 37.03 5.98
CA ALA A 55 -11.15 38.33 5.98
C ALA A 55 -9.65 38.13 5.72
N LEU A 56 -9.20 38.72 4.61
CA LEU A 56 -7.79 38.88 4.26
C LEU A 56 -7.04 39.65 5.36
N ALA A 57 -5.82 39.22 5.66
CA ALA A 57 -4.84 40.04 6.36
C ALA A 57 -3.70 40.40 5.40
N ALA A 58 -3.68 41.65 4.96
CA ALA A 58 -2.56 42.30 4.30
C ALA A 58 -2.37 43.67 4.97
N THR A 59 -1.31 43.83 5.77
CA THR A 59 -0.75 45.15 6.17
C THR A 59 0.66 44.86 6.71
N ALA A 60 1.70 45.12 5.92
CA ALA A 60 2.46 46.38 5.79
C ALA A 60 3.65 46.45 6.77
N LEU A 61 4.84 46.28 6.19
CA LEU A 61 6.10 46.78 6.74
C LEU A 61 6.42 48.10 6.02
N ARG A 62 6.53 49.19 6.79
CA ARG A 62 7.17 50.45 6.38
C ARG A 62 8.50 50.56 7.09
N GLY A 63 9.54 51.00 6.36
CA GLY A 63 10.60 51.80 6.97
C GLY A 63 11.92 51.88 6.18
N ARG A 64 12.28 53.13 5.83
CA ARG A 64 13.59 53.69 5.40
C ARG A 64 13.90 53.54 3.90
N ARG A 65 13.85 54.61 3.07
CA ARG A 65 14.64 55.88 2.98
C ARG A 65 16.15 55.65 2.75
N ASP A 66 16.61 55.99 1.55
CA ASP A 66 17.59 57.05 1.18
C ASP A 66 17.92 56.89 -0.33
N GLU A 67 17.57 57.86 -1.17
CA GLU A 67 18.34 59.02 -1.66
C GLU A 67 19.15 58.75 -2.95
N ASP A 68 19.19 59.81 -3.77
CA ASP A 68 19.99 60.09 -4.97
C ASP A 68 19.63 59.49 -6.34
N GLY A 69 19.12 60.39 -7.20
CA GLY A 69 20.02 61.00 -8.20
C GLY A 69 19.80 60.65 -9.67
N GLY A 70 19.24 61.60 -10.43
CA GLY A 70 19.84 61.98 -11.71
C GLY A 70 19.17 61.56 -13.03
N ARG A 71 18.43 62.53 -13.60
CA ARG A 71 18.40 62.96 -15.03
C ARG A 71 18.06 61.95 -16.14
N GLY A 72 16.94 62.28 -16.82
CA GLY A 72 16.99 62.65 -18.24
C GLY A 72 16.38 61.67 -19.25
N GLY A 73 15.50 62.19 -20.11
CA GLY A 73 15.24 61.62 -21.44
C GLY A 73 13.79 61.28 -21.75
N ALA A 74 13.11 62.19 -22.44
CA ALA A 74 11.83 61.96 -23.11
C ALA A 74 11.98 60.96 -24.27
N GLY A 75 10.92 60.19 -24.53
CA GLY A 75 10.83 59.34 -25.72
C GLY A 75 9.57 58.49 -25.74
N ASP A 76 8.55 58.97 -26.45
CA ASP A 76 7.39 58.21 -26.89
C ASP A 76 7.79 56.88 -27.56
N ARG A 77 7.13 55.79 -27.16
CA ARG A 77 6.41 54.84 -28.05
C ARG A 77 6.00 53.57 -27.29
N ALA A 78 4.76 53.17 -27.52
CA ALA A 78 4.11 51.97 -27.01
C ALA A 78 4.86 50.67 -27.37
N PRO A 79 4.90 49.66 -26.48
CA PRO A 79 5.61 48.41 -26.74
C PRO A 79 4.73 47.36 -27.42
N GLY A 80 5.33 46.72 -28.43
CA GLY A 80 4.85 45.48 -29.01
C GLY A 80 4.99 44.30 -28.05
N SER A 81 4.14 43.31 -28.29
CA SER A 81 4.08 42.03 -27.59
C SER A 81 5.37 41.22 -27.79
N ALA A 82 6.17 41.06 -26.73
CA ALA A 82 7.25 40.09 -26.67
C ALA A 82 6.83 38.89 -25.80
N ARG A 83 6.61 37.74 -26.44
CA ARG A 83 6.60 36.42 -25.80
C ARG A 83 8.02 35.83 -25.87
N SER A 84 8.70 35.71 -24.74
CA SER A 84 9.86 34.83 -24.52
C SER A 84 9.33 33.48 -24.00
N ARG A 85 9.45 32.36 -24.72
CA ARG A 85 10.61 31.45 -24.89
C ARG A 85 11.16 30.83 -23.59
N CYS A 86 10.74 29.60 -23.31
CA CYS A 86 11.58 28.49 -22.81
C CYS A 86 11.24 27.26 -23.68
N ARG A 87 11.96 27.04 -24.80
CA ARG A 87 13.06 26.07 -24.96
C ARG A 87 12.74 24.67 -24.42
N ALA A 88 12.09 23.88 -25.27
CA ALA A 88 12.28 22.43 -25.34
C ALA A 88 13.45 22.16 -26.32
N VAL A 89 14.34 21.24 -25.95
CA VAL A 89 15.37 20.70 -26.85
C VAL A 89 15.18 19.17 -26.90
N ALA A 90 15.08 18.71 -28.15
CA ALA A 90 15.02 17.34 -28.66
C ALA A 90 16.24 16.50 -28.26
N GLY A 91 16.30 15.18 -28.42
CA GLY A 91 15.44 14.21 -29.08
C GLY A 91 16.20 12.88 -29.18
N LEU A 92 15.57 11.85 -29.76
CA LEU A 92 16.13 11.03 -30.86
C LEU A 92 15.14 9.91 -31.27
N HIS A 93 14.73 10.03 -32.53
CA HIS A 93 14.12 9.10 -33.48
C HIS A 93 14.98 7.82 -33.70
N LEU A 94 14.57 6.63 -34.19
CA LEU A 94 13.59 6.06 -35.15
C LEU A 94 13.76 4.49 -35.06
N PRO A 95 13.18 3.59 -35.91
CA PRO A 95 12.01 3.63 -36.81
C PRO A 95 11.03 2.43 -36.64
N ALA A 96 9.88 2.54 -37.32
CA ALA A 96 8.93 1.47 -37.64
C ALA A 96 9.25 0.84 -39.02
N PRO A 97 8.62 -0.29 -39.39
CA PRO A 97 8.37 -0.62 -40.77
C PRO A 97 6.87 -0.70 -41.13
N ASP A 98 6.58 -0.20 -42.33
CA ASP A 98 5.34 -0.30 -43.09
C ASP A 98 4.99 -1.74 -43.51
N ALA A 99 3.70 -2.03 -43.72
CA ALA A 99 3.12 -2.42 -45.02
C ALA A 99 1.66 -2.94 -44.91
N GLY A 100 0.73 -2.19 -45.50
CA GLY A 100 -0.21 -2.64 -46.54
C GLY A 100 -1.19 -3.82 -46.33
N GLY A 101 -2.48 -3.52 -46.52
CA GLY A 101 -3.23 -4.15 -47.62
C GLY A 101 -4.41 -5.10 -47.31
N ARG A 102 -5.62 -4.52 -47.27
CA ARG A 102 -6.92 -4.95 -47.85
C ARG A 102 -7.25 -6.46 -48.03
N GLY A 103 -8.41 -6.84 -47.47
CA GLY A 103 -9.53 -7.38 -48.27
C GLY A 103 -9.90 -8.87 -48.08
N GLY A 104 -11.19 -9.13 -47.85
CA GLY A 104 -11.86 -10.36 -48.32
C GLY A 104 -12.39 -11.34 -47.25
N ARG A 105 -13.65 -11.18 -46.85
CA ARG A 105 -14.59 -12.28 -46.52
C ARG A 105 -15.25 -12.73 -47.84
N PRO A 106 -15.73 -13.99 -48.03
CA PRO A 106 -16.86 -14.53 -47.23
C PRO A 106 -16.95 -16.07 -47.03
N ALA A 107 -17.95 -16.44 -46.21
CA ALA A 107 -18.79 -17.65 -46.20
C ALA A 107 -18.24 -19.03 -45.73
N GLY A 108 -18.95 -19.64 -44.76
CA GLY A 108 -18.95 -21.09 -44.47
C GLY A 108 -19.91 -21.86 -45.41
N PRO A 109 -20.48 -23.05 -45.08
CA PRO A 109 -20.58 -23.72 -43.76
C PRO A 109 -20.38 -25.27 -43.76
N ALA A 110 -20.66 -25.91 -42.61
CA ALA A 110 -20.90 -27.34 -42.33
C ALA A 110 -19.69 -28.30 -42.47
N GLY A 111 -19.34 -29.20 -41.54
CA GLY A 111 -20.14 -29.99 -40.60
C GLY A 111 -20.21 -31.43 -41.12
N VAL A 112 -19.52 -32.38 -40.48
CA VAL A 112 -19.86 -33.82 -40.31
C VAL A 112 -18.69 -34.54 -39.60
N ALA A 113 -19.04 -35.31 -38.57
CA ALA A 113 -18.19 -36.27 -37.89
C ALA A 113 -18.18 -37.62 -38.63
N HIS A 114 -17.04 -38.35 -38.63
CA HIS A 114 -17.07 -39.79 -38.41
C HIS A 114 -15.70 -40.37 -38.04
N ALA A 115 -15.77 -41.36 -37.15
CA ALA A 115 -14.72 -42.22 -36.68
C ALA A 115 -14.14 -43.11 -37.79
N GLY A 116 -12.85 -43.44 -37.69
CA GLY A 116 -12.19 -44.41 -38.57
C GLY A 116 -10.85 -44.85 -37.98
N ARG A 117 -10.80 -46.10 -37.54
CA ARG A 117 -9.66 -46.76 -36.89
C ARG A 117 -8.44 -46.92 -37.81
N HIS A 118 -7.27 -46.84 -37.17
CA HIS A 118 -6.02 -47.58 -37.40
C HIS A 118 -5.67 -48.07 -38.83
N ARG A 119 -4.56 -47.53 -39.36
CA ARG A 119 -3.49 -48.36 -39.94
C ARG A 119 -2.12 -47.84 -39.50
N ARG A 120 -1.36 -48.73 -38.85
CA ARG A 120 0.07 -48.58 -38.57
C ARG A 120 0.82 -48.55 -39.89
N ALA A 121 1.61 -47.51 -40.13
CA ALA A 121 2.68 -47.50 -41.10
C ALA A 121 4.01 -47.31 -40.35
N VAL A 122 4.85 -48.34 -40.44
CA VAL A 122 6.21 -48.39 -39.92
C VAL A 122 7.07 -47.42 -40.72
N VAL A 123 7.55 -46.35 -40.09
CA VAL A 123 8.59 -45.48 -40.67
C VAL A 123 9.92 -45.82 -40.00
N ARG A 124 10.83 -46.33 -40.84
CA ARG A 124 12.22 -46.67 -40.53
C ARG A 124 12.95 -45.46 -39.94
N GLY A 125 13.55 -45.66 -38.76
CA GLY A 125 14.31 -44.64 -38.05
C GLY A 125 15.53 -44.15 -38.83
N ARG A 126 15.63 -42.83 -38.99
CA ARG A 126 16.90 -42.17 -39.30
C ARG A 126 17.77 -42.18 -38.05
N ARG A 127 18.97 -42.76 -38.19
CA ARG A 127 20.00 -42.83 -37.15
C ARG A 127 20.44 -41.43 -36.72
N ARG A 128 20.46 -41.19 -35.41
CA ARG A 128 21.06 -40.02 -34.75
C ARG A 128 22.59 -40.09 -34.87
N PRO A 129 23.31 -38.95 -34.95
CA PRO A 129 24.77 -38.96 -34.85
C PRO A 129 25.21 -39.48 -33.48
N GLY A 130 26.23 -40.34 -33.48
CA GLY A 130 26.67 -41.09 -32.31
C GLY A 130 27.18 -40.21 -31.17
N TRP A 131 26.61 -40.42 -29.99
CA TRP A 131 27.16 -39.97 -28.72
C TRP A 131 28.31 -40.91 -28.36
N ARG A 132 29.55 -40.41 -28.34
CA ARG A 132 30.69 -41.13 -27.77
C ARG A 132 30.76 -40.83 -26.26
N PRO A 133 30.94 -41.83 -25.39
CA PRO A 133 31.18 -41.58 -23.98
C PRO A 133 32.53 -40.85 -23.83
N VAL A 134 32.52 -39.69 -23.18
CA VAL A 134 33.75 -39.00 -22.76
C VAL A 134 34.22 -39.70 -21.48
N ALA A 135 35.47 -40.17 -21.50
CA ALA A 135 36.12 -40.79 -20.36
C ALA A 135 36.13 -39.85 -19.13
N PRO A 136 36.01 -40.37 -17.90
CA PRO A 136 36.30 -39.58 -16.71
C PRO A 136 37.82 -39.41 -16.67
N ASP A 137 38.30 -38.19 -16.82
CA ASP A 137 39.55 -37.68 -16.26
C ASP A 137 39.97 -36.43 -17.03
N ARG A 138 39.54 -35.29 -16.49
CA ARG A 138 40.27 -34.02 -16.48
C ARG A 138 39.54 -33.12 -15.51
N VAL A 139 39.95 -33.21 -14.25
CA VAL A 139 39.75 -32.12 -13.28
C VAL A 139 40.47 -30.91 -13.88
N LEU A 140 39.73 -30.07 -14.59
CA LEU A 140 40.13 -28.70 -14.82
C LEU A 140 39.99 -28.02 -13.47
N GLU A 141 41.07 -28.01 -12.69
CA GLU A 141 41.25 -27.08 -11.59
C GLU A 141 41.24 -25.66 -12.16
N LEU A 142 40.04 -25.12 -12.36
CA LEU A 142 39.83 -23.69 -12.46
C LEU A 142 40.04 -23.14 -11.04
N GLY A 143 41.30 -22.93 -10.70
CA GLY A 143 41.75 -22.15 -9.56
C GLY A 143 41.38 -20.68 -9.73
N GLY A 144 40.10 -20.38 -9.84
CA GLY A 144 39.56 -19.06 -9.55
C GLY A 144 39.18 -19.06 -8.08
N ARG A 145 39.95 -18.37 -7.24
CA ARG A 145 39.43 -17.92 -5.94
C ARG A 145 38.12 -17.19 -6.24
N VAL A 146 36.99 -17.80 -5.89
CA VAL A 146 35.75 -17.04 -5.76
C VAL A 146 36.04 -16.10 -4.60
N SER A 147 36.34 -14.83 -4.89
CA SER A 147 36.45 -13.84 -3.82
C SER A 147 35.15 -13.91 -3.06
N GLU A 148 35.21 -14.23 -1.77
CA GLU A 148 34.02 -14.11 -0.94
C GLU A 148 33.46 -12.70 -1.14
N PRO A 149 32.14 -12.57 -1.34
CA PRO A 149 31.55 -11.27 -1.50
C PRO A 149 31.96 -10.40 -0.31
N GLU A 150 32.63 -9.29 -0.58
CA GLU A 150 33.05 -8.28 0.40
C GLU A 150 31.83 -7.50 0.91
N TYR A 151 30.71 -8.17 1.17
CA TYR A 151 29.49 -7.60 1.70
C TYR A 151 28.77 -8.64 2.53
N THR A 152 28.08 -8.20 3.56
CA THR A 152 27.27 -9.06 4.42
C THR A 152 25.80 -8.91 4.03
N ILE A 153 25.05 -10.01 4.05
CA ILE A 153 23.59 -9.98 3.94
C ILE A 153 23.03 -10.34 5.30
N ARG A 154 22.22 -9.46 5.87
CA ARG A 154 21.65 -9.65 7.21
C ARG A 154 20.31 -8.97 7.34
N ALA A 155 19.54 -9.44 8.33
CA ALA A 155 18.34 -8.73 8.74
C ALA A 155 18.71 -7.34 9.29
N PHE A 156 17.79 -6.40 9.10
CA PHE A 156 17.87 -5.07 9.69
C PHE A 156 18.06 -5.14 11.22
N SER A 157 18.88 -4.25 11.75
CA SER A 157 19.09 -4.05 13.19
C SER A 157 18.87 -2.59 13.58
N PRO A 158 18.40 -2.30 14.81
CA PRO A 158 18.34 -0.93 15.32
C PRO A 158 19.69 -0.23 15.17
N GLY A 159 19.70 0.97 14.59
CA GLY A 159 20.89 1.71 14.16
C GLY A 159 21.02 1.82 12.63
N ASP A 160 20.39 0.92 11.87
CA ASP A 160 20.46 0.94 10.40
C ASP A 160 19.53 2.00 9.75
N GLU A 161 18.65 2.64 10.52
CA GLU A 161 17.57 3.51 10.03
C GLU A 161 18.06 4.59 9.05
N GLU A 162 19.11 5.30 9.42
CA GLU A 162 19.64 6.39 8.59
C GLU A 162 20.29 5.87 7.31
N ALA A 163 21.03 4.77 7.37
CA ALA A 163 21.72 4.21 6.22
C ALA A 163 20.71 3.68 5.19
N VAL A 164 19.67 2.99 5.66
CA VAL A 164 18.56 2.53 4.81
C VAL A 164 17.79 3.71 4.22
N ASN A 165 17.48 4.73 5.02
CA ASN A 165 16.72 5.87 4.52
C ASN A 165 17.52 6.70 3.50
N ARG A 166 18.83 6.91 3.73
CA ARG A 166 19.73 7.54 2.75
C ARG A 166 19.79 6.75 1.46
N GLY A 167 19.99 5.42 1.53
CA GLY A 167 20.02 4.56 0.35
C GLY A 167 18.72 4.60 -0.47
N PHE A 168 17.58 4.70 0.20
CA PHE A 168 16.28 4.89 -0.44
C PHE A 168 16.21 6.25 -1.17
N ASN A 169 16.55 7.34 -0.50
CA ASN A 169 16.53 8.69 -1.07
C ASN A 169 17.43 8.80 -2.30
N ASP A 170 18.63 8.22 -2.24
CA ASP A 170 19.58 8.18 -3.36
C ASP A 170 19.08 7.32 -4.54
N ALA A 171 18.44 6.18 -4.25
CA ALA A 171 17.93 5.29 -5.28
C ALA A 171 16.76 5.90 -6.05
N PHE A 172 15.85 6.56 -5.34
CA PHE A 172 14.59 7.08 -5.88
C PHE A 172 14.61 8.59 -6.18
N HIS A 173 15.71 9.30 -5.89
CA HIS A 173 15.84 10.76 -6.06
C HIS A 173 14.78 11.50 -5.24
N LEU A 174 14.62 11.09 -3.98
CA LEU A 174 13.66 11.63 -3.03
C LEU A 174 14.38 12.23 -1.83
N ASP A 175 13.63 12.96 -1.01
CA ASP A 175 14.08 13.49 0.28
C ASP A 175 13.09 13.06 1.37
N ARG A 176 12.95 11.75 1.55
CA ARG A 176 12.08 11.19 2.58
C ARG A 176 12.67 11.46 3.96
N PRO A 177 11.92 12.11 4.87
CA PRO A 177 12.37 12.32 6.25
C PRO A 177 12.31 11.02 7.07
N LEU A 178 13.13 10.94 8.13
CA LEU A 178 13.23 9.74 8.96
C LEU A 178 11.95 9.42 9.74
N ASP A 179 11.13 10.42 10.06
CA ASP A 179 9.83 10.22 10.69
C ASP A 179 8.84 9.49 9.76
N GLU A 180 8.87 9.76 8.45
CA GLU A 180 8.08 9.00 7.47
C GLU A 180 8.57 7.56 7.36
N TRP A 181 9.89 7.33 7.41
CA TRP A 181 10.45 5.98 7.48
C TRP A 181 9.98 5.25 8.75
N ALA A 182 10.05 5.91 9.91
CA ALA A 182 9.65 5.34 11.20
C ALA A 182 8.14 5.06 11.28
N TRP A 183 7.32 5.89 10.65
CA TRP A 183 5.89 5.65 10.47
C TRP A 183 5.63 4.38 9.64
N LYS A 184 6.38 4.20 8.55
CA LYS A 184 6.22 3.06 7.64
C LYS A 184 6.74 1.75 8.23
N PHE A 185 7.86 1.82 8.95
CA PHE A 185 8.53 0.70 9.60
C PHE A 185 8.61 0.93 11.12
N PRO A 186 7.48 0.90 11.83
CA PRO A 186 7.50 1.02 13.28
C PRO A 186 8.34 -0.13 13.89
N PRO A 187 8.88 0.06 15.10
CA PRO A 187 9.52 -1.04 15.83
C PRO A 187 8.56 -2.23 15.96
N ASP A 188 9.08 -3.42 15.66
CA ASP A 188 8.35 -4.68 15.76
C ASP A 188 9.13 -5.60 16.72
N PRO A 189 8.49 -6.18 17.76
CA PRO A 189 9.16 -7.06 18.71
C PRO A 189 9.84 -8.26 18.06
N ASP A 190 9.29 -8.76 16.96
CA ASP A 190 9.85 -9.87 16.20
C ASP A 190 10.89 -9.40 15.18
N GLY A 191 11.22 -8.10 15.17
CA GLY A 191 12.15 -7.43 14.25
C GLY A 191 11.45 -6.93 12.98
N ARG A 192 12.00 -5.95 12.28
CA ARG A 192 11.38 -5.47 11.02
C ARG A 192 11.61 -6.50 9.91
N LEU A 193 10.63 -6.69 9.03
CA LEU A 193 10.76 -7.54 7.83
C LEU A 193 11.58 -6.81 6.79
N ILE A 194 12.88 -6.68 7.04
CA ILE A 194 13.83 -5.96 6.20
C ILE A 194 15.11 -6.78 6.12
N MET A 195 15.57 -7.01 4.89
CA MET A 195 16.85 -7.63 4.59
C MET A 195 17.74 -6.61 3.87
N ILE A 196 18.98 -6.48 4.32
CA ILE A 196 19.96 -5.58 3.74
C ILE A 196 21.19 -6.34 3.28
N ALA A 197 21.79 -5.89 2.18
CA ALA A 197 23.18 -6.16 1.87
C ALA A 197 23.99 -4.92 2.18
N GLU A 198 25.04 -5.05 2.98
CA GLU A 198 25.90 -3.93 3.37
C GLU A 198 27.38 -4.21 3.12
N ARG A 199 28.14 -3.15 2.86
CA ARG A 199 29.59 -3.17 2.84
C ARG A 199 30.10 -1.89 3.49
N GLU A 200 30.91 -2.01 4.54
CA GLU A 200 31.55 -0.87 5.21
C GLU A 200 30.55 0.23 5.63
N GLY A 201 29.34 -0.16 6.07
CA GLY A 201 28.26 0.76 6.45
C GLY A 201 27.46 1.37 5.30
N GLU A 202 27.77 1.03 4.04
CA GLU A 202 26.98 1.39 2.86
C GLU A 202 25.96 0.27 2.53
N VAL A 203 24.68 0.62 2.46
CA VAL A 203 23.61 -0.32 2.06
C VAL A 203 23.62 -0.49 0.54
N LEU A 204 24.07 -1.65 0.08
CA LEU A 204 24.16 -2.03 -1.33
C LEU A 204 22.83 -2.51 -1.91
N ALA A 205 21.98 -3.14 -1.10
CA ALA A 205 20.64 -3.55 -1.47
C ALA A 205 19.72 -3.58 -0.25
N HIS A 206 18.45 -3.34 -0.49
CA HIS A 206 17.42 -3.32 0.54
C HIS A 206 16.14 -3.97 -0.02
N TYR A 207 15.58 -4.89 0.76
CA TYR A 207 14.33 -5.54 0.44
C TYR A 207 13.47 -5.58 1.71
N ALA A 208 12.30 -4.93 1.67
CA ALA A 208 11.45 -4.76 2.84
C ALA A 208 10.01 -5.19 2.56
N GLY A 209 9.37 -5.67 3.61
CA GLY A 209 7.95 -5.95 3.66
C GLY A 209 7.29 -5.20 4.81
N VAL A 210 6.06 -4.72 4.63
CA VAL A 210 5.23 -4.27 5.75
C VAL A 210 4.18 -5.34 6.05
N PRO A 211 4.12 -5.86 7.29
CA PRO A 211 3.21 -6.94 7.64
C PRO A 211 1.75 -6.51 7.52
N VAL A 212 0.93 -7.38 6.95
CA VAL A 212 -0.52 -7.26 6.87
C VAL A 212 -1.15 -8.62 7.19
N ARG A 213 -2.44 -8.60 7.52
CA ARG A 213 -3.26 -9.81 7.51
C ARG A 213 -4.06 -9.82 6.23
N LEU A 214 -4.03 -10.93 5.53
CA LEU A 214 -4.77 -11.14 4.29
C LEU A 214 -5.71 -12.32 4.48
N GLN A 215 -6.97 -12.18 4.10
CA GLN A 215 -7.91 -13.30 4.07
C GLN A 215 -7.98 -13.87 2.65
N ILE A 216 -8.04 -15.19 2.54
CA ILE A 216 -8.30 -15.91 1.29
C ILE A 216 -9.37 -16.95 1.59
N GLU A 217 -10.56 -16.77 1.00
CA GLU A 217 -11.72 -17.67 1.13
C GLU A 217 -12.02 -18.03 2.60
N GLY A 218 -12.04 -17.03 3.48
CA GLY A 218 -12.33 -17.19 4.91
C GLY A 218 -11.14 -17.62 5.78
N ARG A 219 -9.99 -17.99 5.19
CA ARG A 219 -8.77 -18.29 5.95
C ARG A 219 -7.86 -17.08 6.06
N MET A 220 -7.34 -16.85 7.27
CA MET A 220 -6.41 -15.77 7.57
C MET A 220 -4.95 -16.18 7.31
N TRP A 221 -4.21 -15.28 6.67
CA TRP A 221 -2.80 -15.40 6.34
C TRP A 221 -2.01 -14.22 6.86
N ASN A 222 -0.86 -14.51 7.47
CA ASN A 222 0.19 -13.50 7.65
C ASN A 222 0.79 -13.22 6.27
N ALA A 223 0.78 -11.97 5.86
CA ALA A 223 1.33 -11.56 4.58
C ALA A 223 2.19 -10.31 4.73
N SER A 224 2.98 -10.01 3.72
CA SER A 224 3.73 -8.76 3.65
C SER A 224 3.56 -8.08 2.31
N GLN A 225 3.26 -6.78 2.38
CA GLN A 225 3.35 -5.90 1.24
C GLN A 225 4.82 -5.54 1.03
N ILE A 226 5.40 -5.97 -0.08
CA ILE A 226 6.78 -5.66 -0.45
C ILE A 226 6.87 -4.20 -0.92
N VAL A 227 7.78 -3.46 -0.30
CA VAL A 227 7.95 -2.00 -0.46
C VAL A 227 9.43 -1.62 -0.40
N ASP A 228 9.75 -0.39 -0.82
CA ASP A 228 11.08 0.21 -0.69
C ASP A 228 12.24 -0.64 -1.23
N VAL A 229 11.98 -1.44 -2.26
CA VAL A 229 13.00 -2.32 -2.83
C VAL A 229 13.98 -1.51 -3.67
N TYR A 230 15.25 -1.51 -3.30
CA TYR A 230 16.29 -0.83 -4.09
C TYR A 230 17.63 -1.58 -4.07
N SER A 231 18.48 -1.22 -5.03
CA SER A 231 19.89 -1.62 -5.09
C SER A 231 20.74 -0.40 -5.44
N ALA A 232 21.80 -0.16 -4.67
CA ALA A 232 22.73 0.95 -4.90
C ALA A 232 23.35 0.88 -6.29
N ARG A 233 23.61 2.05 -6.89
CA ARG A 233 24.14 2.13 -8.26
C ARG A 233 25.48 1.42 -8.42
N LYS A 234 26.34 1.52 -7.40
CA LYS A 234 27.67 0.90 -7.32
C LYS A 234 27.62 -0.62 -7.24
N ALA A 235 26.49 -1.18 -6.81
CA ALA A 235 26.31 -2.63 -6.62
C ALA A 235 25.93 -3.36 -7.93
N ARG A 236 25.60 -2.61 -8.99
CA ARG A 236 25.13 -3.16 -10.29
C ARG A 236 26.25 -3.78 -11.15
N GLY A 237 27.50 -3.73 -10.71
CA GLY A 237 28.67 -4.25 -11.42
C GLY A 237 29.35 -5.46 -10.76
N SER A 238 28.77 -6.03 -9.70
CA SER A 238 29.40 -7.18 -9.01
C SER A 238 29.31 -8.46 -9.89
N PHE A 239 30.48 -9.03 -10.20
CA PHE A 239 30.70 -10.17 -11.11
C PHE A 239 30.28 -11.55 -10.54
N THR A 240 29.35 -11.60 -9.59
CA THR A 240 28.81 -12.88 -9.09
C THR A 240 27.69 -13.37 -10.01
N ARG A 241 27.63 -14.70 -10.24
CA ARG A 241 26.63 -15.35 -11.13
C ARG A 241 25.17 -15.04 -10.73
N ARG A 242 24.94 -14.64 -9.48
CA ARG A 242 23.71 -14.01 -8.96
C ARG A 242 24.09 -12.68 -8.30
N GLY A 243 23.58 -11.56 -8.80
CA GLY A 243 23.92 -10.23 -8.27
C GLY A 243 23.45 -10.02 -6.82
N VAL A 244 24.09 -9.10 -6.09
CA VAL A 244 23.81 -8.79 -4.67
C VAL A 244 22.33 -8.59 -4.34
N TRP A 245 21.58 -7.95 -5.22
CA TRP A 245 20.13 -7.77 -5.04
C TRP A 245 19.39 -9.10 -4.98
N VAL A 246 19.66 -10.03 -5.91
CA VAL A 246 19.03 -11.36 -5.94
C VAL A 246 19.32 -12.11 -4.65
N GLN A 247 20.58 -12.10 -4.19
CA GLN A 247 20.99 -12.75 -2.95
C GLN A 247 20.28 -12.15 -1.73
N THR A 248 20.09 -10.82 -1.71
CA THR A 248 19.34 -10.12 -0.65
C THR A 248 17.87 -10.57 -0.63
N VAL A 249 17.24 -10.72 -1.80
CA VAL A 249 15.86 -11.21 -1.89
C VAL A 249 15.75 -12.68 -1.47
N GLU A 250 16.67 -13.54 -1.91
CA GLU A 250 16.69 -14.94 -1.50
C GLU A 250 16.85 -15.09 0.02
N ALA A 251 17.75 -14.30 0.63
CA ALA A 251 17.90 -14.26 2.09
C ALA A 251 16.62 -13.77 2.80
N PHE A 252 15.91 -12.79 2.24
CA PHE A 252 14.60 -12.38 2.76
C PHE A 252 13.58 -13.53 2.70
N PHE A 253 13.54 -14.25 1.56
CA PHE A 253 12.64 -15.39 1.38
C PHE A 253 12.94 -16.52 2.37
N ASP A 254 14.22 -16.81 2.65
CA ASP A 254 14.61 -17.78 3.66
C ASP A 254 14.25 -17.33 5.08
N ALA A 255 14.64 -16.10 5.45
CA ALA A 255 14.47 -15.59 6.81
C ALA A 255 13.01 -15.37 7.21
N PHE A 256 12.17 -14.92 6.27
CA PHE A 256 10.80 -14.48 6.58
C PHE A 256 9.71 -15.27 5.84
N GLY A 257 9.96 -15.67 4.59
CA GLY A 257 8.98 -16.42 3.79
C GLY A 257 8.88 -17.87 4.25
N ARG A 258 9.97 -18.63 4.07
CA ARG A 258 10.05 -20.07 4.38
C ARG A 258 10.01 -20.38 5.87
N SER A 259 10.37 -19.42 6.72
CA SER A 259 10.21 -19.55 8.19
C SER A 259 8.76 -19.47 8.66
N GLY A 260 7.81 -19.10 7.79
CA GLY A 260 6.39 -18.96 8.12
C GLY A 260 6.04 -17.63 8.79
N ARG A 261 7.00 -16.70 8.93
CA ARG A 261 6.73 -15.37 9.49
C ARG A 261 5.90 -14.49 8.55
N SER A 262 6.15 -14.62 7.24
CA SER A 262 5.39 -13.99 6.17
C SER A 262 5.23 -14.95 4.99
N PRO A 263 4.40 -15.99 5.13
CA PRO A 263 4.23 -17.05 4.12
C PRO A 263 3.63 -16.56 2.80
N LEU A 264 3.03 -15.37 2.77
CA LEU A 264 2.51 -14.73 1.57
C LEU A 264 3.14 -13.35 1.39
N LEU A 265 3.70 -13.09 0.22
CA LEU A 265 4.21 -11.79 -0.19
C LEU A 265 3.38 -11.26 -1.35
N PHE A 266 3.12 -9.96 -1.38
CA PHE A 266 2.56 -9.30 -2.55
C PHE A 266 3.14 -7.90 -2.71
N GLY A 267 3.02 -7.33 -3.91
CA GLY A 267 3.45 -5.96 -4.16
C GLY A 267 3.01 -5.46 -5.53
N PHE A 268 3.38 -4.21 -5.82
CA PHE A 268 2.99 -3.50 -7.03
C PHE A 268 4.23 -3.03 -7.81
N PRO A 269 5.04 -3.96 -8.37
CA PRO A 269 6.20 -3.56 -9.18
C PRO A 269 5.76 -2.78 -10.43
N SER A 270 6.56 -1.77 -10.78
CA SER A 270 6.51 -1.18 -12.12
C SER A 270 7.14 -2.14 -13.16
N PRO A 271 6.98 -1.89 -14.47
CA PRO A 271 7.38 -2.85 -15.51
C PRO A 271 8.84 -3.32 -15.44
N ARG A 272 9.77 -2.47 -14.98
CA ARG A 272 11.20 -2.82 -14.90
C ARG A 272 11.51 -3.80 -13.76
N PRO A 273 11.16 -3.52 -12.48
CA PRO A 273 11.26 -4.51 -11.40
C PRO A 273 10.48 -5.80 -11.67
N LEU A 274 9.31 -5.71 -12.30
CA LEU A 274 8.49 -6.89 -12.64
C LEU A 274 9.26 -7.87 -13.53
N ARG A 275 9.89 -7.37 -14.61
CA ARG A 275 10.68 -8.20 -15.52
C ARG A 275 11.83 -8.91 -14.81
N LEU A 276 12.56 -8.21 -13.94
CA LEU A 276 13.64 -8.81 -13.16
C LEU A 276 13.13 -9.86 -12.18
N GLY A 277 12.01 -9.58 -11.51
CA GLY A 277 11.37 -10.51 -10.57
C GLY A 277 10.87 -11.78 -11.24
N VAL A 278 10.27 -11.70 -12.43
CA VAL A 278 9.85 -12.89 -13.21
C VAL A 278 11.07 -13.69 -13.66
N LEU A 279 12.11 -13.02 -14.18
CA LEU A 279 13.30 -13.70 -14.71
C LEU A 279 14.16 -14.38 -13.64
N GLN A 280 14.20 -13.86 -12.41
CA GLN A 280 15.19 -14.26 -11.41
C GLN A 280 14.60 -14.71 -10.06
N LEU A 281 13.34 -14.39 -9.77
CA LEU A 281 12.76 -14.50 -8.43
C LEU A 281 11.35 -15.09 -8.41
N GLY A 282 10.89 -15.72 -9.50
CA GLY A 282 9.62 -16.45 -9.54
C GLY A 282 8.38 -15.58 -9.26
N TYR A 283 8.37 -14.33 -9.72
CA TYR A 283 7.20 -13.43 -9.59
C TYR A 283 5.99 -13.88 -10.43
N ASP A 284 6.15 -14.92 -11.24
CA ASP A 284 5.15 -15.61 -12.05
C ASP A 284 4.44 -16.75 -11.31
N ALA A 285 4.71 -16.96 -10.02
CA ALA A 285 3.97 -17.90 -9.17
C ALA A 285 2.45 -17.62 -9.17
N MET A 286 2.09 -16.36 -9.36
CA MET A 286 0.76 -15.90 -9.75
C MET A 286 0.92 -15.12 -11.06
N GLU A 287 0.01 -15.33 -12.03
CA GLU A 287 -0.02 -14.48 -13.21
C GLU A 287 -0.18 -13.02 -12.77
N PRO A 288 0.69 -12.08 -13.22
CA PRO A 288 0.62 -10.70 -12.78
C PRO A 288 -0.77 -10.10 -13.06
N GLN A 289 -1.41 -9.56 -12.03
CA GLN A 289 -2.78 -9.05 -12.12
C GLN A 289 -2.80 -7.54 -12.39
N PRO A 290 -3.56 -7.05 -13.37
CA PRO A 290 -3.65 -5.62 -13.63
C PRO A 290 -4.36 -4.89 -12.48
N VAL A 291 -3.88 -3.68 -12.17
CA VAL A 291 -4.59 -2.78 -11.27
C VAL A 291 -5.72 -2.09 -12.04
N ARG A 292 -6.96 -2.23 -11.57
CA ARG A 292 -8.13 -1.59 -12.19
C ARG A 292 -8.25 -0.16 -11.69
N TYR A 293 -7.79 0.77 -12.53
CA TYR A 293 -7.76 2.19 -12.25
C TYR A 293 -8.98 2.89 -12.85
N PHE A 294 -9.69 3.65 -12.01
CA PHE A 294 -10.85 4.43 -12.40
C PHE A 294 -10.61 5.90 -12.14
N SER A 295 -11.07 6.76 -13.05
CA SER A 295 -11.00 8.20 -12.87
C SER A 295 -12.20 8.94 -13.42
N ARG A 296 -12.46 10.14 -12.92
CA ARG A 296 -13.45 11.08 -13.49
C ARG A 296 -13.04 12.51 -13.26
N ARG A 297 -13.64 13.43 -14.03
CA ARG A 297 -13.73 14.82 -13.62
C ARG A 297 -14.76 14.95 -12.48
N PRO A 298 -14.45 15.63 -11.37
CA PRO A 298 -15.39 15.80 -10.28
C PRO A 298 -16.68 16.48 -10.77
N PRO A 299 -17.85 15.89 -10.51
CA PRO A 299 -19.11 16.55 -10.83
C PRO A 299 -19.35 17.70 -9.85
N ALA A 300 -20.21 18.65 -10.25
CA ALA A 300 -20.78 19.57 -9.27
C ALA A 300 -21.45 18.78 -8.14
N PRO A 301 -21.33 19.20 -6.86
CA PRO A 301 -21.94 18.50 -5.74
C PRO A 301 -23.47 18.34 -5.95
N SER A 302 -23.90 17.15 -6.37
CA SER A 302 -25.31 16.94 -6.73
C SER A 302 -26.22 16.78 -5.49
N ALA A 303 -27.50 17.11 -5.60
CA ALA A 303 -28.51 17.00 -4.53
C ALA A 303 -29.30 15.66 -4.50
N GLY A 304 -28.80 14.61 -5.17
CA GLY A 304 -29.42 13.27 -5.22
C GLY A 304 -30.04 12.78 -3.90
N LEU A 305 -31.32 12.40 -3.96
CA LEU A 305 -32.15 12.15 -2.77
C LEU A 305 -31.75 10.91 -1.96
N ARG A 306 -31.25 9.84 -2.61
CA ARG A 306 -30.94 8.56 -1.95
C ARG A 306 -29.86 8.68 -0.87
N ARG A 307 -28.85 9.52 -1.07
CA ARG A 307 -27.82 9.76 -0.05
C ARG A 307 -28.36 10.41 1.23
N ARG A 308 -29.50 11.12 1.16
CA ARG A 308 -30.08 11.81 2.33
C ARG A 308 -30.58 10.82 3.39
N ALA A 309 -30.79 9.56 3.00
CA ALA A 309 -31.04 8.45 3.90
C ALA A 309 -29.78 7.95 4.62
N TYR A 310 -28.62 8.55 4.37
CA TYR A 310 -27.34 8.21 4.97
C TYR A 310 -26.69 9.45 5.58
N ARG A 311 -25.79 9.23 6.54
CA ARG A 311 -24.94 10.26 7.12
C ARG A 311 -23.49 9.78 7.15
N ALA A 312 -22.57 10.73 7.12
CA ALA A 312 -21.15 10.47 7.26
C ALA A 312 -20.66 11.12 8.55
N GLU A 313 -19.80 10.41 9.26
CA GLU A 313 -19.11 10.92 10.43
C GLU A 313 -17.62 10.87 10.14
N LEU A 314 -16.91 11.97 10.43
CA LEU A 314 -15.45 11.97 10.39
C LEU A 314 -14.96 10.96 11.43
N ALA A 315 -14.06 10.06 11.01
CA ALA A 315 -13.54 9.00 11.85
C ALA A 315 -12.69 9.59 12.99
N ARG A 316 -13.33 9.81 14.14
CA ARG A 316 -12.77 10.04 15.47
C ARG A 316 -13.25 8.84 16.31
N ASP A 317 -12.34 8.15 17.00
CA ASP A 317 -12.69 7.00 17.87
C ASP A 317 -13.49 5.90 17.14
N TRP A 318 -12.97 5.47 15.99
CA TRP A 318 -13.65 4.67 14.96
C TRP A 318 -13.27 3.19 15.02
N GLU A 319 -12.36 2.81 15.92
CA GLU A 319 -11.73 1.51 15.95
C GLU A 319 -12.78 0.39 16.14
N PRO A 320 -13.63 0.39 17.18
CA PRO A 320 -14.60 -0.70 17.34
C PRO A 320 -15.62 -0.77 16.20
N ARG A 321 -15.99 0.38 15.64
CA ARG A 321 -17.02 0.47 14.59
C ARG A 321 -16.50 -0.03 13.24
N LEU A 322 -15.22 0.18 12.93
CA LEU A 322 -14.64 -0.37 11.71
C LEU A 322 -14.46 -1.89 11.82
N ASP A 323 -14.11 -2.40 13.00
CA ASP A 323 -14.08 -3.84 13.25
C ASP A 323 -15.47 -4.47 13.04
N GLU A 324 -16.53 -3.86 13.58
CA GLU A 324 -17.92 -4.28 13.35
C GLU A 324 -18.33 -4.25 11.88
N LEU A 325 -17.90 -3.22 11.13
CA LEU A 325 -18.15 -3.16 9.69
C LEU A 325 -17.48 -4.34 8.99
N TRP A 326 -16.17 -4.52 9.21
CA TRP A 326 -15.39 -5.57 8.57
C TRP A 326 -15.93 -6.97 8.88
N GLN A 327 -16.25 -7.26 10.14
CA GLN A 327 -16.84 -8.56 10.53
C GLN A 327 -18.13 -8.87 9.76
N ARG A 328 -18.93 -7.85 9.43
CA ARG A 328 -20.21 -8.05 8.73
C ARG A 328 -20.08 -8.13 7.21
N VAL A 329 -19.09 -7.45 6.63
CA VAL A 329 -18.95 -7.33 5.17
C VAL A 329 -17.72 -8.05 4.61
N GLY A 330 -16.85 -8.61 5.45
CA GLY A 330 -15.61 -9.27 5.04
C GLY A 330 -15.84 -10.39 4.02
N ASP A 331 -16.95 -11.12 4.13
CA ASP A 331 -17.32 -12.18 3.18
C ASP A 331 -17.66 -11.65 1.78
N GLN A 332 -17.96 -10.36 1.62
CA GLN A 332 -18.13 -9.70 0.32
C GLN A 332 -16.78 -9.55 -0.41
N TYR A 333 -15.67 -9.68 0.33
CA TYR A 333 -14.30 -9.49 -0.14
C TYR A 333 -13.46 -10.75 0.13
N PRO A 334 -13.78 -11.90 -0.49
CA PRO A 334 -13.23 -13.21 -0.12
C PRO A 334 -11.70 -13.28 -0.18
N VAL A 335 -11.07 -12.44 -0.99
CA VAL A 335 -9.62 -12.25 -1.02
C VAL A 335 -9.31 -10.78 -0.80
N ALA A 336 -8.79 -10.42 0.38
CA ALA A 336 -8.52 -9.03 0.72
C ALA A 336 -7.52 -8.90 1.87
N VAL A 337 -6.79 -7.80 1.92
CA VAL A 337 -6.19 -7.36 3.18
C VAL A 337 -7.32 -7.05 4.17
N VAL A 338 -7.19 -7.49 5.42
CA VAL A 338 -8.17 -7.23 6.48
C VAL A 338 -8.35 -5.74 6.68
N ARG A 339 -9.58 -5.23 6.47
CA ARG A 339 -9.91 -3.80 6.59
C ARG A 339 -10.53 -3.43 7.93
N ASP A 340 -9.86 -3.84 8.99
CA ASP A 340 -10.27 -3.54 10.36
C ASP A 340 -9.55 -2.30 10.90
N ALA A 341 -9.87 -1.91 12.14
CA ALA A 341 -9.29 -0.74 12.78
C ALA A 341 -7.77 -0.78 12.86
N ARG A 342 -7.20 -1.95 13.14
CA ARG A 342 -5.76 -2.14 13.23
C ARG A 342 -5.09 -1.82 11.90
N HIS A 343 -5.62 -2.33 10.79
CA HIS A 343 -5.11 -2.02 9.46
C HIS A 343 -5.20 -0.53 9.16
N ALA A 344 -6.37 0.06 9.39
CA ALA A 344 -6.63 1.43 9.00
C ALA A 344 -5.88 2.44 9.88
N ALA A 345 -5.67 2.15 11.18
CA ALA A 345 -4.78 2.92 12.04
C ALA A 345 -3.33 2.86 11.53
N ARG A 346 -2.82 1.67 11.21
CA ARG A 346 -1.46 1.50 10.67
C ARG A 346 -1.28 2.26 9.36
N ARG A 347 -2.27 2.25 8.47
CA ARG A 347 -2.14 2.77 7.09
C ARG A 347 -2.50 4.26 6.95
N LEU A 348 -3.42 4.76 7.78
CA LEU A 348 -4.06 6.07 7.59
C LEU A 348 -3.89 7.02 8.78
N ALA A 349 -3.23 6.62 9.86
CA ALA A 349 -2.92 7.50 11.00
C ALA A 349 -1.43 7.85 11.02
N GLY A 350 -1.12 9.09 11.39
CA GLY A 350 0.23 9.51 11.76
C GLY A 350 1.27 9.59 10.64
N ARG A 351 0.89 9.49 9.35
CA ARG A 351 1.85 9.67 8.25
C ARG A 351 2.31 11.13 8.19
N PRO A 352 3.61 11.43 8.33
CA PRO A 352 4.12 12.79 8.22
C PRO A 352 3.77 13.43 6.87
N GLY A 353 3.38 14.70 6.90
CA GLY A 353 3.07 15.47 5.68
C GLY A 353 1.80 15.05 4.93
N VAL A 354 1.09 14.00 5.36
CA VAL A 354 -0.09 13.49 4.64
C VAL A 354 -1.32 13.49 5.54
N ARG A 355 -2.41 14.08 5.04
CA ARG A 355 -3.70 14.10 5.72
C ARG A 355 -4.73 13.28 4.95
N TYR A 356 -5.28 12.27 5.62
CA TYR A 356 -6.39 11.48 5.09
C TYR A 356 -7.73 11.98 5.65
N HIS A 357 -8.71 12.16 4.77
CA HIS A 357 -10.11 12.41 5.14
C HIS A 357 -10.82 11.07 5.25
N ARG A 358 -11.09 10.64 6.47
CA ARG A 358 -11.65 9.32 6.78
C ARG A 358 -13.08 9.46 7.25
N PHE A 359 -13.98 8.70 6.66
CA PHE A 359 -15.41 8.75 6.97
C PHE A 359 -15.95 7.35 7.25
N LEU A 360 -16.70 7.23 8.34
CA LEU A 360 -17.65 6.13 8.49
C LEU A 360 -19.01 6.58 7.95
N LEU A 361 -19.71 5.66 7.27
CA LEU A 361 -20.96 5.90 6.59
C LEU A 361 -22.06 5.11 7.28
N PHE A 362 -23.19 5.75 7.58
CA PHE A 362 -24.28 5.15 8.34
C PHE A 362 -25.61 5.38 7.62
N PRO A 363 -26.59 4.47 7.73
CA PRO A 363 -27.98 4.84 7.56
C PRO A 363 -28.33 5.99 8.52
N ARG A 364 -29.16 6.93 8.10
CA ARG A 364 -29.40 8.21 8.79
C ARG A 364 -29.80 8.08 10.27
N PHE A 365 -30.49 6.99 10.60
CA PHE A 365 -31.06 6.68 11.92
C PHE A 365 -30.44 5.41 12.56
N SER A 366 -29.31 4.93 12.05
CA SER A 366 -28.58 3.80 12.62
C SER A 366 -27.24 4.26 13.19
N PHE A 367 -26.73 3.50 14.15
CA PHE A 367 -25.38 3.64 14.69
C PHE A 367 -24.42 2.56 14.18
N HIS A 368 -24.92 1.61 13.39
CA HIS A 368 -24.07 0.62 12.74
C HIS A 368 -23.54 1.17 11.41
N PRO A 369 -22.22 1.26 11.22
CA PRO A 369 -21.64 1.74 9.98
C PRO A 369 -21.93 0.72 8.87
N VAL A 370 -22.21 1.19 7.66
CA VAL A 370 -22.43 0.37 6.45
C VAL A 370 -21.38 0.67 5.38
N GLY A 371 -20.42 1.54 5.68
CA GLY A 371 -19.27 1.75 4.84
C GLY A 371 -18.20 2.61 5.52
N PHE A 372 -17.03 2.57 4.92
CA PHE A 372 -15.84 3.32 5.27
C PHE A 372 -15.22 3.84 3.98
N ALA A 373 -14.80 5.10 3.98
CA ALA A 373 -14.08 5.70 2.87
C ALA A 373 -12.95 6.58 3.39
N ALA A 374 -11.77 6.42 2.80
CA ALA A 374 -10.61 7.27 3.07
C ALA A 374 -10.21 8.01 1.79
N PHE A 375 -10.04 9.32 1.89
CA PHE A 375 -9.60 10.17 0.78
C PHE A 375 -8.30 10.88 1.09
N ARG A 376 -7.54 11.18 0.06
CA ARG A 376 -6.40 12.10 0.11
C ARG A 376 -6.53 13.12 -1.00
N THR A 377 -6.19 14.38 -0.71
CA THR A 377 -6.23 15.45 -1.70
C THR A 377 -4.84 16.04 -1.88
N ASP A 378 -4.27 15.91 -3.07
CA ASP A 378 -2.98 16.50 -3.43
C ASP A 378 -2.81 16.54 -4.95
N GLY A 379 -1.92 17.41 -5.45
CA GLY A 379 -1.60 17.48 -6.88
C GLY A 379 -2.80 17.75 -7.79
N GLY A 380 -3.82 18.48 -7.30
CA GLY A 380 -5.06 18.74 -8.04
C GLY A 380 -5.98 17.53 -8.16
N ARG A 381 -5.82 16.50 -7.30
CA ARG A 381 -6.56 15.24 -7.35
C ARG A 381 -7.23 14.93 -6.02
N VAL A 382 -8.37 14.24 -6.07
CA VAL A 382 -8.94 13.50 -4.94
C VAL A 382 -8.74 12.01 -5.17
N ARG A 383 -7.93 11.38 -4.32
CA ARG A 383 -7.67 9.95 -4.36
C ARG A 383 -8.56 9.24 -3.37
N TRP A 384 -9.29 8.24 -3.82
CA TRP A 384 -9.95 7.29 -2.92
C TRP A 384 -8.90 6.28 -2.50
N VAL A 385 -8.37 6.50 -1.30
CA VAL A 385 -7.31 5.69 -0.73
C VAL A 385 -7.85 4.31 -0.39
N ASP A 386 -8.95 4.24 0.34
CA ASP A 386 -9.55 2.97 0.74
C ASP A 386 -11.08 3.08 0.76
N LEU A 387 -11.73 1.95 0.52
CA LEU A 387 -13.18 1.83 0.45
C LEU A 387 -13.57 0.46 1.02
N VAL A 388 -14.57 0.43 1.89
CA VAL A 388 -15.26 -0.79 2.31
C VAL A 388 -16.71 -0.43 2.44
N TRP A 389 -17.63 -1.21 1.88
CA TRP A 389 -19.04 -0.87 1.97
C TRP A 389 -19.93 -2.11 1.87
N ASP A 390 -21.09 -2.02 2.49
CA ASP A 390 -22.08 -3.09 2.45
C ASP A 390 -22.90 -2.96 1.16
N HIS A 391 -22.83 -3.95 0.26
CA HIS A 391 -23.53 -3.94 -1.03
C HIS A 391 -25.06 -3.80 -0.88
N ARG A 392 -25.62 -4.15 0.29
CA ARG A 392 -27.04 -3.95 0.63
C ARG A 392 -27.42 -2.49 0.87
N HIS A 393 -26.43 -1.61 1.02
CA HIS A 393 -26.57 -0.19 1.30
C HIS A 393 -25.97 0.69 0.20
N PRO A 394 -26.52 0.65 -1.03
CA PRO A 394 -25.95 1.35 -2.18
C PRO A 394 -25.88 2.88 -2.02
N GLY A 395 -26.74 3.47 -1.19
CA GLY A 395 -26.67 4.91 -0.91
C GLY A 395 -25.46 5.32 -0.07
N ALA A 396 -24.77 4.38 0.58
CA ALA A 396 -23.50 4.64 1.26
C ALA A 396 -22.40 4.96 0.24
N LEU A 397 -22.27 4.17 -0.83
CA LEU A 397 -21.33 4.46 -1.92
C LEU A 397 -21.68 5.78 -2.63
N GLU A 398 -22.97 6.09 -2.79
CA GLU A 398 -23.39 7.40 -3.31
C GLU A 398 -23.00 8.55 -2.39
N LEU A 399 -23.08 8.36 -1.07
CA LEU A 399 -22.63 9.33 -0.09
C LEU A 399 -21.11 9.51 -0.14
N ALA A 400 -20.33 8.43 -0.22
CA ALA A 400 -18.88 8.50 -0.42
C ALA A 400 -18.54 9.30 -1.69
N SER A 401 -19.26 9.06 -2.79
CA SER A 401 -19.07 9.79 -4.05
C SER A 401 -19.39 11.27 -3.92
N HIS A 402 -20.40 11.62 -3.12
CA HIS A 402 -20.73 13.00 -2.81
C HIS A 402 -19.67 13.68 -1.94
N LEU A 403 -19.12 12.98 -0.94
CA LEU A 403 -18.04 13.49 -0.09
C LEU A 403 -16.78 13.79 -0.91
N SER A 404 -16.41 12.86 -1.81
CA SER A 404 -15.28 13.04 -2.72
C SER A 404 -15.44 14.27 -3.63
N ALA A 405 -16.61 14.44 -4.26
CA ALA A 405 -16.91 15.63 -5.06
C ALA A 405 -16.89 16.92 -4.23
N GLY A 406 -17.35 16.87 -2.97
CA GLY A 406 -17.27 17.98 -2.03
C GLY A 406 -15.84 18.36 -1.66
N LEU A 407 -14.96 17.36 -1.44
CA LEU A 407 -13.53 17.58 -1.23
C LEU A 407 -12.89 18.20 -2.48
N ALA A 408 -13.22 17.68 -3.67
CA ALA A 408 -12.70 18.21 -4.92
C ALA A 408 -13.04 19.70 -5.11
N ALA A 409 -14.28 20.08 -4.83
CA ALA A 409 -14.72 21.47 -4.88
C ALA A 409 -13.99 22.37 -3.85
N GLN A 410 -13.71 21.84 -2.65
CA GLN A 410 -13.00 22.58 -1.60
C GLN A 410 -11.51 22.77 -1.90
N THR A 411 -10.88 21.77 -2.52
CA THR A 411 -9.43 21.79 -2.81
C THR A 411 -9.10 22.24 -4.22
N GLY A 412 -10.10 22.52 -5.06
CA GLY A 412 -9.92 22.81 -6.48
C GLY A 412 -9.36 21.62 -7.28
N ALA A 413 -9.60 20.39 -6.82
CA ALA A 413 -9.14 19.22 -7.55
C ALA A 413 -9.96 19.05 -8.85
N GLU A 414 -9.28 18.65 -9.92
CA GLU A 414 -9.86 18.51 -11.25
C GLU A 414 -10.09 17.05 -11.64
N VAL A 415 -9.56 16.11 -10.86
CA VAL A 415 -9.66 14.67 -11.09
C VAL A 415 -9.97 13.96 -9.78
N GLU A 416 -10.92 13.03 -9.82
CA GLU A 416 -11.08 11.99 -8.81
C GLU A 416 -10.55 10.67 -9.37
N GLU A 417 -9.81 9.91 -8.58
CA GLU A 417 -9.20 8.65 -8.99
C GLU A 417 -9.23 7.60 -7.88
N LEU A 418 -9.30 6.32 -8.27
CA LEU A 418 -9.26 5.18 -7.37
C LEU A 418 -8.74 3.93 -8.04
N TRP A 419 -8.30 2.97 -7.21
CA TRP A 419 -8.15 1.57 -7.60
C TRP A 419 -9.33 0.77 -7.05
N LEU A 420 -9.88 -0.12 -7.86
CA LEU A 420 -10.98 -0.97 -7.41
C LEU A 420 -10.96 -2.32 -8.14
N ASN A 421 -10.15 -3.25 -7.64
CA ASN A 421 -10.23 -4.67 -8.02
C ASN A 421 -11.23 -5.40 -7.10
N GLY A 422 -11.76 -6.55 -7.52
CA GLY A 422 -12.54 -7.44 -6.64
C GLY A 422 -13.92 -6.95 -6.20
N ASP A 423 -14.40 -5.79 -6.64
CA ASP A 423 -15.74 -5.26 -6.32
C ASP A 423 -16.51 -4.83 -7.59
N ALA A 424 -17.10 -5.80 -8.28
CA ALA A 424 -17.87 -5.57 -9.51
C ALA A 424 -19.09 -4.67 -9.31
N GLU A 425 -19.73 -4.75 -8.14
CA GLU A 425 -20.90 -3.94 -7.82
C GLU A 425 -20.50 -2.47 -7.61
N GLY A 426 -19.39 -2.24 -6.89
CA GLY A 426 -18.81 -0.91 -6.70
C GLY A 426 -18.37 -0.29 -8.02
N GLN A 427 -17.68 -1.06 -8.88
CA GLN A 427 -17.26 -0.62 -10.22
C GLN A 427 -18.48 -0.16 -11.04
N ALA A 428 -19.49 -1.03 -11.21
CA ALA A 428 -20.67 -0.71 -11.99
C ALA A 428 -21.43 0.51 -11.45
N ARG A 429 -21.44 0.72 -10.13
CA ARG A 429 -22.05 1.90 -9.49
C ARG A 429 -21.26 3.17 -9.73
N LEU A 430 -19.93 3.13 -9.62
CA LEU A 430 -19.06 4.29 -9.85
C LEU A 430 -19.03 4.68 -11.32
N GLU A 431 -19.09 3.71 -12.24
CA GLU A 431 -19.23 3.96 -13.68
C GLU A 431 -20.49 4.76 -14.01
N ARG A 432 -21.64 4.39 -13.43
CA ARG A 432 -22.89 5.18 -13.53
C ARG A 432 -22.78 6.59 -12.93
N ARG A 433 -21.73 6.86 -12.17
CA ARG A 433 -21.40 8.18 -11.60
C ARG A 433 -20.26 8.87 -12.34
N GLY A 434 -19.96 8.42 -13.55
CA GLY A 434 -19.02 9.05 -14.47
C GLY A 434 -17.56 8.63 -14.27
N PHE A 435 -17.27 7.67 -13.38
CA PHE A 435 -15.96 7.04 -13.38
C PHE A 435 -15.77 6.22 -14.65
N GLN A 436 -14.57 6.31 -15.22
CA GLN A 436 -14.17 5.55 -16.39
C GLN A 436 -12.92 4.78 -16.03
N GLU A 437 -12.90 3.50 -16.40
CA GLU A 437 -11.67 2.72 -16.32
C GLU A 437 -10.65 3.25 -17.34
N ALA A 438 -9.41 3.38 -16.89
CA ALA A 438 -8.29 3.78 -17.72
C ALA A 438 -7.05 2.97 -17.35
N ALA A 439 -6.01 3.05 -18.17
CA ALA A 439 -4.73 2.45 -17.83
C ALA A 439 -4.17 3.10 -16.55
N GLU A 440 -3.68 2.28 -15.63
CA GLU A 440 -3.01 2.77 -14.42
C GLU A 440 -1.75 3.56 -14.83
N PRO A 441 -1.61 4.85 -14.43
CA PRO A 441 -0.54 5.71 -14.94
C PRO A 441 0.89 5.19 -14.71
N GLY A 442 1.12 4.49 -13.60
CA GLY A 442 2.42 3.87 -13.27
C GLY A 442 2.67 2.51 -13.94
N GLN A 443 1.70 1.98 -14.69
CA GLN A 443 1.67 0.61 -15.22
C GLN A 443 1.98 -0.44 -14.15
N LEU A 444 1.48 -0.18 -12.94
CA LEU A 444 1.65 -1.05 -11.79
C LEU A 444 0.85 -2.32 -12.00
N THR A 445 1.48 -3.43 -11.65
CA THR A 445 0.87 -4.75 -11.73
C THR A 445 0.99 -5.40 -10.38
N MET A 446 -0.07 -6.03 -9.91
CA MET A 446 -0.04 -6.78 -8.68
C MET A 446 0.61 -8.15 -8.91
N VAL A 447 1.59 -8.48 -8.08
CA VAL A 447 2.20 -9.82 -8.04
C VAL A 447 2.12 -10.38 -6.63
N ALA A 448 2.14 -11.70 -6.53
CA ALA A 448 2.13 -12.40 -5.26
C ALA A 448 3.00 -13.65 -5.33
N ARG A 449 3.56 -14.03 -4.19
CA ARG A 449 4.34 -15.25 -4.00
C ARG A 449 3.99 -15.88 -2.66
N ALA A 450 3.68 -17.18 -2.71
CA ALA A 450 3.45 -17.99 -1.53
C ALA A 450 4.67 -18.86 -1.22
N PHE A 451 4.94 -19.05 0.07
CA PHE A 451 5.91 -20.00 0.62
C PHE A 451 5.22 -21.14 1.39
N ASP A 452 3.99 -20.91 1.83
CA ASP A 452 3.13 -21.95 2.37
C ASP A 452 2.31 -22.58 1.22
N PRO A 453 2.40 -23.91 1.01
CA PRO A 453 1.71 -24.60 -0.08
C PRO A 453 0.18 -24.59 0.05
N GLU A 454 -0.37 -24.27 1.21
CA GLU A 454 -1.82 -24.19 1.43
C GLU A 454 -2.40 -22.83 0.98
N VAL A 455 -1.57 -21.88 0.57
CA VAL A 455 -2.03 -20.59 0.03
C VAL A 455 -2.53 -20.76 -1.40
N ASP A 456 -3.82 -20.49 -1.62
CA ASP A 456 -4.42 -20.53 -2.95
C ASP A 456 -4.19 -19.22 -3.73
N LEU A 457 -3.08 -19.16 -4.46
CA LEU A 457 -2.76 -18.04 -5.36
C LEU A 457 -3.73 -17.94 -6.55
N LYS A 458 -4.47 -18.99 -6.91
CA LYS A 458 -5.47 -18.93 -7.99
C LYS A 458 -6.72 -18.22 -7.52
N ALA A 459 -7.20 -18.55 -6.32
CA ALA A 459 -8.29 -17.82 -5.68
C ALA A 459 -7.89 -16.34 -5.51
N MET A 460 -6.65 -16.08 -5.09
CA MET A 460 -6.11 -14.74 -4.97
C MET A 460 -6.18 -13.97 -6.29
N ALA A 461 -5.61 -14.53 -7.37
CA ALA A 461 -5.64 -13.91 -8.70
C ALA A 461 -7.06 -13.58 -9.18
N ALA A 462 -8.02 -14.48 -8.95
CA ALA A 462 -9.37 -14.35 -9.48
C ALA A 462 -10.22 -13.29 -8.76
N LYS A 463 -9.99 -13.06 -7.47
CA LYS A 463 -10.96 -12.35 -6.61
C LYS A 463 -10.36 -11.22 -5.76
N ILE A 464 -9.06 -10.95 -5.87
CA ILE A 464 -8.42 -10.00 -4.96
C ILE A 464 -9.05 -8.60 -5.01
N TYR A 465 -9.48 -8.15 -3.84
CA TYR A 465 -9.90 -6.80 -3.57
C TYR A 465 -8.67 -5.92 -3.36
N VAL A 466 -8.51 -4.92 -4.23
CA VAL A 466 -7.39 -3.97 -4.19
C VAL A 466 -7.91 -2.55 -4.24
N THR A 467 -7.39 -1.73 -3.33
CA THR A 467 -7.54 -0.28 -3.31
C THR A 467 -6.16 0.38 -3.31
N MET A 468 -6.11 1.71 -3.43
CA MET A 468 -4.86 2.46 -3.30
C MET A 468 -4.22 2.29 -1.91
N GLY A 469 -5.00 1.93 -0.88
CA GLY A 469 -4.57 1.70 0.49
C GLY A 469 -3.69 0.45 0.65
N ASP A 470 -3.76 -0.49 -0.29
CA ASP A 470 -2.87 -1.66 -0.35
C ASP A 470 -1.49 -1.33 -0.90
N SER A 471 -1.33 -0.14 -1.48
CA SER A 471 -0.06 0.38 -1.96
C SER A 471 0.47 1.45 -1.02
N ASP A 472 1.79 1.58 -0.96
CA ASP A 472 2.50 2.65 -0.23
C ASP A 472 2.70 3.92 -1.08
N LEU A 473 2.28 3.88 -2.35
CA LEU A 473 2.44 4.95 -3.32
C LEU A 473 1.42 6.09 -3.18
N VAL A 474 0.39 5.92 -2.34
CA VAL A 474 -0.74 6.86 -2.18
C VAL A 474 -0.88 7.41 -0.78
#